data_AF-A0A7C5L7W4-F1
#
_entry.id   AF-A0A7C5L7W4-F1
#
_cell.length_a   1.000
_cell.length_b   1.000
_cell.length_c   1.000
_cell.angle_alpha   90.00
_cell.angle_beta   90.00
_cell.angle_gamma   90.00
#
_symmetry.space_group_name_H-M   'P 1'
#
loop_
_entity.id
_entity.type
_entity.pdbx_description
1 polymer ?
#
loop_
_entity_poly.entity_id
_entity_poly.type
_entity_poly.pdbx_seq_one_letter_code
_entity_poly.pdbx_strand_id
1 'polypeptide(L)'
;MGRIVGAYMSSHAPQLIIQPKVSEEYTLQLGKMHKTLMSVGEMIRSRGTDLLLVFGSDHMETFFLDNYPQLLIFTGETSTAKFGDKEVTIHNDVEFSNYLLYKLLDDGFDVCFSQEMRLDHPFSSPLYWVLKTAGDVKVVPFHVNSNVSPRVSPKRCYQLGQAVRRAVESYHGDVRVAVYGTGGLSHYPGTPFYGKVDTEADRFIINRITEGKGSDLANLTSEWLDDTGNFELRTWIAALGAVGDVPGKVLIYERAYHIGYCVAAVEGA
;
A
#
# COMPACT_ATOMS: atom_id res chain seq x y z
N MET A 1 18.15 -17.23 -3.28
CA MET A 1 16.68 -17.36 -3.23
C MET A 1 16.16 -16.05 -2.69
N GLY A 2 15.13 -15.51 -3.34
CA GLY A 2 14.52 -14.27 -2.88
C GLY A 2 13.91 -14.43 -1.48
N ARG A 3 13.81 -13.31 -0.76
CA ARG A 3 13.18 -13.27 0.56
C ARG A 3 12.42 -11.97 0.77
N ILE A 4 11.33 -12.05 1.51
CA ILE A 4 10.64 -10.86 2.01
C ILE A 4 11.39 -10.38 3.26
N VAL A 5 11.76 -9.10 3.31
CA VAL A 5 12.51 -8.52 4.43
C VAL A 5 11.65 -7.70 5.38
N GLY A 6 10.41 -7.43 5.01
CA GLY A 6 9.41 -6.75 5.84
C GLY A 6 8.17 -6.33 5.05
N ALA A 7 7.11 -6.01 5.79
CA ALA A 7 5.92 -5.35 5.26
C ALA A 7 5.73 -3.98 5.91
N TYR A 8 5.30 -3.01 5.12
CA TYR A 8 4.99 -1.66 5.57
C TYR A 8 3.57 -1.30 5.14
N MET A 9 2.90 -0.46 5.93
CA MET A 9 1.58 0.03 5.58
C MET A 9 1.43 1.48 5.99
N SER A 10 0.77 2.30 5.17
CA SER A 10 0.54 3.70 5.49
C SER A 10 -0.65 4.31 4.76
N SER A 11 -1.22 5.34 5.36
CA SER A 11 -2.16 6.24 4.69
C SER A 11 -1.53 6.96 3.50
N HIS A 12 -2.30 7.14 2.42
CA HIS A 12 -1.84 7.83 1.21
C HIS A 12 -2.61 9.13 0.90
N ALA A 13 -3.32 9.69 1.89
CA ALA A 13 -4.21 10.82 1.65
C ALA A 13 -3.47 11.99 0.96
N PRO A 14 -4.09 12.64 -0.04
CA PRO A 14 -3.43 13.67 -0.86
C PRO A 14 -2.89 14.86 -0.05
N GLN A 15 -3.44 15.09 1.14
CA GLN A 15 -3.02 16.12 2.09
C GLN A 15 -1.59 15.94 2.60
N LEU A 16 -1.05 14.71 2.54
CA LEU A 16 0.37 14.45 2.78
C LEU A 16 1.28 15.14 1.76
N ILE A 17 0.75 15.49 0.59
CA ILE A 17 1.46 16.22 -0.46
C ILE A 17 1.06 17.70 -0.44
N ILE A 18 -0.23 18.00 -0.53
CA ILE A 18 -0.72 19.38 -0.71
C ILE A 18 -0.59 20.25 0.55
N GLN A 19 -0.50 19.65 1.74
CA GLN A 19 -0.26 20.32 3.03
C GLN A 19 -1.17 21.56 3.27
N PRO A 20 -2.50 21.36 3.32
CA PRO A 20 -3.42 22.48 3.45
C PRO A 20 -3.35 23.06 4.87
N LYS A 21 -3.42 24.39 4.97
CA LYS A 21 -3.39 25.12 6.25
C LYS A 21 -4.77 25.13 6.91
N VAL A 22 -5.21 23.97 7.39
CA VAL A 22 -6.52 23.80 8.07
C VAL A 22 -6.46 24.28 9.53
N SER A 23 -5.45 23.84 10.27
CA SER A 23 -5.17 24.26 11.64
C SER A 23 -3.70 24.02 11.98
N GLU A 24 -3.23 24.62 13.08
CA GLU A 24 -1.88 24.36 13.61
C GLU A 24 -1.70 22.88 13.98
N GLU A 25 -2.69 22.31 14.68
CA GLU A 25 -2.72 20.88 15.05
C GLU A 25 -2.60 19.98 13.82
N TYR A 26 -3.39 20.23 12.78
CA TYR A 26 -3.36 19.43 11.57
C TYR A 26 -2.02 19.55 10.82
N THR A 27 -1.43 20.74 10.82
CA THR A 27 -0.08 20.97 10.27
C THR A 27 0.96 20.13 11.02
N LEU A 28 0.87 20.05 12.35
CA LEU A 28 1.73 19.20 13.17
C LEU A 28 1.50 17.70 12.89
N GLN A 29 0.25 17.26 12.73
CA GLN A 29 -0.09 15.87 12.38
C GLN A 29 0.54 15.46 11.04
N LEU A 30 0.42 16.30 10.01
CA LEU A 30 1.07 16.06 8.72
C LEU A 30 2.59 16.00 8.85
N GLY A 31 3.20 16.92 9.61
CA GLY A 31 4.64 16.92 9.85
C GLY A 31 5.14 15.66 10.57
N LYS A 32 4.36 15.10 11.50
CA LYS A 32 4.67 13.80 12.11
C LYS A 32 4.56 12.67 11.09
N MET A 33 3.50 12.64 10.28
CA MET A 33 3.34 11.65 9.21
C MET A 33 4.50 11.67 8.22
N HIS A 34 4.96 12.84 7.77
CA HIS A 34 6.12 12.95 6.86
C HIS A 34 7.38 12.35 7.48
N LYS A 35 7.66 12.67 8.75
CA LYS A 35 8.81 12.10 9.47
C LYS A 35 8.72 10.58 9.58
N THR A 36 7.54 10.04 9.90
CA THR A 36 7.33 8.59 9.98
C THR A 36 7.44 7.90 8.62
N LEU A 37 6.94 8.52 7.54
CA LEU A 37 7.14 7.99 6.18
C LEU A 37 8.63 7.98 5.79
N MET A 38 9.38 9.02 6.14
CA MET A 38 10.83 9.02 5.93
C MET A 38 11.53 7.96 6.79
N SER A 39 11.09 7.69 8.02
CA SER A 39 11.66 6.59 8.82
C SER A 39 11.36 5.22 8.22
N VAL A 40 10.21 5.03 7.56
CA VAL A 40 9.93 3.80 6.78
C VAL A 40 10.95 3.63 5.66
N GLY A 41 11.31 4.70 4.94
CA GLY A 41 12.39 4.65 3.95
C GLY A 41 13.73 4.24 4.57
N GLU A 42 14.08 4.77 5.74
CA GLU A 42 15.30 4.36 6.45
C GLU A 42 15.27 2.88 6.86
N MET A 43 14.12 2.35 7.27
CA MET A 43 13.93 0.92 7.59
C MET A 43 14.06 0.03 6.34
N ILE A 44 13.50 0.46 5.21
CA ILE A 44 13.66 -0.21 3.91
C ILE A 44 15.15 -0.28 3.54
N ARG A 45 15.86 0.84 3.64
CA ARG A 45 17.29 0.93 3.34
C ARG A 45 18.14 0.08 4.29
N SER A 46 17.89 0.14 5.60
CA SER A 46 18.71 -0.57 6.61
C SER A 46 18.60 -2.09 6.51
N ARG A 47 17.51 -2.60 5.95
CA ARG A 47 17.32 -4.03 5.61
C ARG A 47 18.04 -4.44 4.31
N GLY A 48 18.66 -3.48 3.62
CA GLY A 48 19.23 -3.66 2.30
C GLY A 48 18.18 -4.08 1.29
N THR A 49 16.98 -3.51 1.34
CA THR A 49 15.94 -3.88 0.37
C THR A 49 16.40 -3.57 -1.05
N ASP A 50 16.31 -4.55 -1.95
CA ASP A 50 16.62 -4.38 -3.37
C ASP A 50 15.38 -3.91 -4.15
N LEU A 51 14.20 -4.39 -3.74
CA LEU A 51 12.92 -4.13 -4.40
C LEU A 51 11.79 -3.84 -3.40
N LEU A 52 11.01 -2.80 -3.67
CA LEU A 52 9.81 -2.41 -2.94
C LEU A 52 8.57 -2.67 -3.79
N LEU A 53 7.80 -3.72 -3.47
CA LEU A 53 6.52 -4.00 -4.12
C LEU A 53 5.42 -3.18 -3.43
N VAL A 54 4.75 -2.29 -4.16
CA VAL A 54 3.79 -1.34 -3.61
C VAL A 54 2.38 -1.66 -4.10
N PHE A 55 1.52 -2.10 -3.19
CA PHE A 55 0.08 -2.23 -3.43
C PHE A 55 -0.62 -0.89 -3.21
N GLY A 56 -1.23 -0.35 -4.25
CA GLY A 56 -2.07 0.84 -4.22
C GLY A 56 -3.39 0.60 -4.96
N SER A 57 -4.35 1.53 -4.85
CA SER A 57 -5.63 1.47 -5.54
C SER A 57 -5.91 2.79 -6.20
N ASP A 58 -5.97 2.81 -7.53
CA ASP A 58 -6.21 4.02 -8.32
C ASP A 58 -7.56 4.67 -7.96
N HIS A 59 -7.62 5.98 -7.93
CA HIS A 59 -8.82 6.75 -7.58
C HIS A 59 -9.57 7.27 -8.80
N MET A 60 -9.56 6.51 -9.89
CA MET A 60 -10.08 6.92 -11.20
C MET A 60 -9.32 8.12 -11.79
N GLU A 61 -8.00 8.15 -11.60
CA GLU A 61 -7.12 9.15 -12.20
C GLU A 61 -6.36 8.58 -13.41
N THR A 62 -6.06 7.28 -13.36
CA THR A 62 -5.38 6.53 -14.41
C THR A 62 -6.33 5.58 -15.13
N PHE A 63 -7.24 4.92 -14.41
CA PHE A 63 -8.20 3.98 -14.98
C PHE A 63 -9.62 4.52 -14.84
N PHE A 64 -10.44 4.38 -15.88
CA PHE A 64 -11.83 4.86 -15.88
C PHE A 64 -12.82 3.72 -16.11
N LEU A 65 -14.12 4.03 -16.15
CA LEU A 65 -15.17 3.01 -16.23
C LEU A 65 -15.24 2.29 -17.58
N ASP A 66 -14.55 2.79 -18.60
CA ASP A 66 -14.36 2.10 -19.87
C ASP A 66 -13.42 0.89 -19.74
N ASN A 67 -12.44 0.95 -18.83
CA ASN A 67 -11.60 -0.18 -18.46
C ASN A 67 -10.95 0.01 -17.08
N TYR A 68 -11.48 -0.67 -16.06
CA TYR A 68 -10.98 -0.61 -14.69
C TYR A 68 -10.46 -1.99 -14.23
N PRO A 69 -9.14 -2.23 -14.19
CA PRO A 69 -8.57 -3.54 -13.90
C PRO A 69 -8.79 -3.93 -12.44
N GLN A 70 -9.04 -5.22 -12.17
CA GLN A 70 -9.14 -5.73 -10.78
C GLN A 70 -7.76 -5.81 -10.11
N LEU A 71 -6.77 -6.30 -10.84
CA LEU A 71 -5.37 -6.43 -10.43
C LEU A 71 -4.50 -6.03 -11.61
N LEU A 72 -3.51 -5.16 -11.39
CA LEU A 72 -2.58 -4.78 -12.45
C LEU A 72 -1.16 -4.56 -11.90
N ILE A 73 -0.17 -5.14 -12.55
CA ILE A 73 1.25 -4.93 -12.25
C ILE A 73 1.90 -4.01 -13.30
N PHE A 74 2.71 -3.06 -12.87
CA PHE A 74 3.52 -2.28 -13.79
C PHE A 74 4.74 -3.10 -14.25
N THR A 75 5.01 -3.12 -15.56
CA THR A 75 6.14 -3.87 -16.16
C THR A 75 7.03 -3.00 -17.05
N GLY A 76 6.82 -1.68 -17.05
CA GLY A 76 7.68 -0.72 -17.74
C GLY A 76 8.94 -0.42 -16.94
N GLU A 77 9.94 0.18 -17.58
CA GLU A 77 11.22 0.52 -16.94
C GLU A 77 11.09 1.68 -15.96
N THR A 78 10.39 2.74 -16.35
CA THR A 78 10.19 3.95 -15.55
C THR A 78 8.70 4.27 -15.45
N SER A 79 8.25 4.63 -14.26
CA SER A 79 6.89 5.13 -14.02
C SER A 79 6.98 6.49 -13.34
N THR A 80 5.94 7.31 -13.53
CA THR A 80 5.85 8.63 -12.90
C THR A 80 4.65 8.65 -11.98
N ALA A 81 4.87 8.95 -10.71
CA ALA A 81 3.80 9.19 -9.74
C ALA A 81 3.67 10.69 -9.48
N LYS A 82 2.50 11.28 -9.73
CA LYS A 82 2.32 12.73 -9.61
C LYS A 82 1.00 13.11 -8.99
N PHE A 83 1.08 13.98 -7.99
CA PHE A 83 -0.08 14.65 -7.42
C PHE A 83 0.26 16.10 -7.05
N GLY A 84 -0.62 17.03 -7.40
CA GLY A 84 -0.36 18.47 -7.26
C GLY A 84 0.90 18.90 -8.02
N ASP A 85 1.80 19.61 -7.33
CA ASP A 85 3.08 20.07 -7.85
C ASP A 85 4.23 19.09 -7.61
N LYS A 86 3.96 17.93 -7.00
CA LYS A 86 4.98 16.91 -6.69
C LYS A 86 4.92 15.77 -7.69
N GLU A 87 6.10 15.42 -8.18
CA GLU A 87 6.32 14.35 -9.13
C GLU A 87 7.47 13.47 -8.62
N VAL A 88 7.30 12.17 -8.72
CA VAL A 88 8.30 11.16 -8.35
C VAL A 88 8.53 10.27 -9.57
N THR A 89 9.74 10.31 -10.10
CA THR A 89 10.19 9.33 -11.09
C THR A 89 10.61 8.07 -10.37
N ILE A 90 10.01 6.95 -10.76
CA ILE A 90 10.22 5.65 -10.16
C ILE A 90 10.96 4.76 -11.14
N HIS A 91 12.10 4.22 -10.71
CA HIS A 91 12.83 3.21 -11.46
C HIS A 91 12.33 1.83 -11.04
N ASN A 92 11.73 1.11 -11.99
CA ASN A 92 11.14 -0.19 -11.73
C ASN A 92 12.12 -1.32 -12.05
N ASP A 93 11.84 -2.50 -11.50
CA ASP A 93 12.57 -3.73 -11.83
C ASP A 93 11.79 -4.51 -12.88
N VAL A 94 12.17 -4.33 -14.15
CA VAL A 94 11.46 -4.94 -15.30
C VAL A 94 11.53 -6.47 -15.25
N GLU A 95 12.68 -7.03 -14.88
CA GLU A 95 12.88 -8.48 -14.81
C GLU A 95 11.97 -9.08 -13.74
N PHE A 96 12.03 -8.54 -12.53
CA PHE A 96 11.21 -9.03 -11.42
C PHE A 96 9.71 -8.79 -11.68
N SER A 97 9.33 -7.66 -12.26
CA SER A 97 7.92 -7.37 -12.57
C SER A 97 7.33 -8.36 -13.56
N ASN A 98 8.06 -8.68 -14.64
CA ASN A 98 7.64 -9.69 -15.60
C ASN A 98 7.61 -11.08 -14.96
N TYR A 99 8.63 -11.45 -14.19
CA TYR A 99 8.65 -12.70 -13.45
C TYR A 99 7.42 -12.83 -12.54
N LEU A 100 7.11 -11.81 -11.75
CA LEU A 100 5.99 -11.81 -10.84
C LEU A 100 4.65 -11.92 -11.59
N LEU A 101 4.50 -11.22 -12.73
CA LEU A 101 3.32 -11.34 -13.60
C LEU A 101 3.07 -12.79 -14.02
N TYR A 102 4.07 -13.48 -14.56
CA TYR A 102 3.92 -14.88 -14.99
C TYR A 102 3.65 -15.82 -13.80
N LYS A 103 4.35 -15.63 -12.67
CA LYS A 103 4.13 -16.45 -11.47
C LYS A 103 2.73 -16.28 -10.88
N LEU A 104 2.16 -15.08 -10.93
CA LEU A 104 0.79 -14.84 -10.46
C LEU A 104 -0.25 -15.48 -11.39
N LEU A 105 -0.03 -15.47 -12.71
CA LEU A 105 -0.88 -16.19 -13.66
C LEU A 105 -0.83 -17.71 -13.38
N ASP A 106 0.36 -18.29 -13.18
CA ASP A 106 0.53 -19.70 -12.83
C ASP A 106 -0.17 -20.07 -11.50
N ASP A 107 -0.18 -19.15 -10.54
CA ASP A 107 -0.86 -19.29 -9.24
C ASP A 107 -2.37 -18.98 -9.31
N GLY A 108 -2.92 -18.78 -10.51
CA GLY A 108 -4.35 -18.62 -10.76
C GLY A 108 -4.89 -17.22 -10.47
N PHE A 109 -4.08 -16.17 -10.64
CA PHE A 109 -4.51 -14.77 -10.62
C PHE A 109 -4.55 -14.18 -12.03
N ASP A 110 -5.71 -13.67 -12.42
CA ASP A 110 -5.89 -12.91 -13.66
C ASP A 110 -5.37 -11.47 -13.50
N VAL A 111 -4.04 -11.30 -13.56
CA VAL A 111 -3.37 -10.00 -13.40
C VAL A 111 -3.14 -9.37 -14.76
N CYS A 112 -3.58 -8.12 -14.93
CA CYS A 112 -3.24 -7.30 -16.09
C CYS A 112 -1.86 -6.66 -15.93
N PHE A 113 -1.30 -6.12 -17.02
CA PHE A 113 -0.08 -5.33 -16.94
C PHE A 113 -0.19 -4.02 -17.71
N SER A 114 0.61 -3.04 -17.31
CA SER A 114 0.84 -1.80 -18.08
C SER A 114 2.32 -1.46 -18.07
N GLN A 115 2.80 -0.85 -19.16
CA GLN A 115 4.16 -0.31 -19.27
C GLN A 115 4.19 1.21 -19.34
N GLU A 116 3.02 1.86 -19.43
CA GLU A 116 2.92 3.30 -19.72
C GLU A 116 1.98 4.04 -18.75
N MET A 117 1.41 3.35 -17.75
CA MET A 117 0.49 4.02 -16.83
C MET A 117 1.22 5.08 -15.98
N ARG A 118 0.54 6.21 -15.81
CA ARG A 118 0.87 7.19 -14.78
C ARG A 118 0.31 6.72 -13.45
N LEU A 119 1.05 6.95 -12.38
CA LEU A 119 0.60 6.60 -11.03
C LEU A 119 0.00 7.84 -10.35
N ASP A 120 -1.11 7.64 -9.68
CA ASP A 120 -1.86 8.65 -8.96
C ASP A 120 -1.44 8.73 -7.47
N HIS A 121 -2.24 9.43 -6.66
CA HIS A 121 -1.88 9.75 -5.27
C HIS A 121 -1.71 8.57 -4.31
N PRO A 122 -2.39 7.41 -4.45
CA PRO A 122 -2.07 6.17 -3.76
C PRO A 122 -0.60 5.80 -3.74
N PHE A 123 0.09 6.07 -4.84
CA PHE A 123 1.51 5.81 -5.00
C PHE A 123 2.31 7.07 -4.70
N SER A 124 1.97 8.21 -5.30
CA SER A 124 2.80 9.41 -5.20
C SER A 124 2.87 9.95 -3.77
N SER A 125 1.77 9.92 -3.00
CA SER A 125 1.71 10.50 -1.66
C SER A 125 2.69 9.84 -0.68
N PRO A 126 2.66 8.51 -0.47
CA PRO A 126 3.63 7.86 0.42
C PRO A 126 5.02 7.80 -0.20
N LEU A 127 5.17 7.50 -1.50
CA LEU A 127 6.48 7.30 -2.12
C LEU A 127 7.30 8.59 -2.22
N TYR A 128 6.66 9.75 -2.36
CA TYR A 128 7.36 11.04 -2.32
C TYR A 128 8.16 11.24 -1.03
N TRP A 129 7.69 10.71 0.09
CA TRP A 129 8.39 10.82 1.38
C TRP A 129 9.30 9.62 1.64
N VAL A 130 8.83 8.41 1.38
CA VAL A 130 9.60 7.17 1.64
C VAL A 130 10.87 7.11 0.79
N LEU A 131 10.80 7.46 -0.49
CA LEU A 131 11.95 7.35 -1.39
C LEU A 131 13.03 8.41 -1.13
N LYS A 132 12.77 9.45 -0.34
CA LYS A 132 13.80 10.42 0.09
C LYS A 132 14.89 9.78 0.95
N THR A 133 14.58 8.67 1.62
CA THR A 133 15.49 8.01 2.57
C THR A 133 15.68 6.51 2.30
N ALA A 134 14.92 5.93 1.37
CA ALA A 134 15.00 4.51 0.99
C ALA A 134 16.25 4.13 0.19
N GLY A 135 17.01 5.11 -0.32
CA GLY A 135 18.15 4.86 -1.22
C GLY A 135 17.70 4.48 -2.63
N ASP A 136 18.49 3.66 -3.32
CA ASP A 136 18.27 3.32 -4.74
C ASP A 136 17.36 2.10 -4.95
N VAL A 137 16.44 1.84 -4.01
CA VAL A 137 15.51 0.72 -4.07
C VAL A 137 14.67 0.78 -5.35
N LYS A 138 14.57 -0.33 -6.08
CA LYS A 138 13.64 -0.44 -7.22
C LYS A 138 12.22 -0.58 -6.71
N VAL A 139 11.23 -0.12 -7.47
CA VAL A 139 9.83 -0.21 -7.07
C VAL A 139 9.04 -1.01 -8.07
N VAL A 140 8.08 -1.81 -7.61
CA VAL A 140 7.09 -2.47 -8.46
C VAL A 140 5.71 -1.99 -8.04
N PRO A 141 5.10 -1.05 -8.80
CA PRO A 141 3.73 -0.64 -8.59
C PRO A 141 2.75 -1.76 -8.92
N PHE A 142 1.83 -2.02 -8.00
CA PHE A 142 0.78 -3.02 -8.14
C PHE A 142 -0.57 -2.42 -7.75
N HIS A 143 -1.46 -2.29 -8.72
CA HIS A 143 -2.82 -1.85 -8.51
C HIS A 143 -3.71 -3.00 -8.01
N VAL A 144 -4.48 -2.74 -6.95
CA VAL A 144 -5.55 -3.61 -6.45
C VAL A 144 -6.84 -2.78 -6.43
N ASN A 145 -7.88 -3.20 -7.16
CA ASN A 145 -9.15 -2.49 -7.16
C ASN A 145 -9.82 -2.56 -5.78
N SER A 146 -9.67 -1.48 -5.03
CA SER A 146 -10.37 -1.24 -3.77
C SER A 146 -11.37 -0.09 -3.85
N ASN A 147 -11.36 0.67 -4.95
CA ASN A 147 -12.14 1.89 -5.10
C ASN A 147 -13.49 1.64 -5.80
N VAL A 148 -13.48 0.98 -6.96
CA VAL A 148 -14.65 0.85 -7.85
C VAL A 148 -15.29 -0.53 -7.71
N SER A 149 -16.60 -0.58 -7.51
CA SER A 149 -17.32 -1.86 -7.42
C SER A 149 -17.45 -2.55 -8.80
N PRO A 150 -17.29 -3.88 -8.88
CA PRO A 150 -16.97 -4.82 -7.80
C PRO A 150 -15.49 -4.74 -7.39
N ARG A 151 -15.22 -4.69 -6.08
CA ARG A 151 -13.88 -4.62 -5.50
C ARG A 151 -13.32 -6.01 -5.23
N VAL A 152 -12.00 -6.15 -5.23
CA VAL A 152 -11.33 -7.40 -4.84
C VAL A 152 -11.68 -7.72 -3.39
N SER A 153 -12.06 -8.97 -3.08
CA SER A 153 -12.41 -9.32 -1.70
C SER A 153 -11.19 -9.28 -0.76
N PRO A 154 -11.38 -8.97 0.54
CA PRO A 154 -10.31 -9.04 1.54
C PRO A 154 -9.56 -10.39 1.53
N LYS A 155 -10.31 -11.49 1.47
CA LYS A 155 -9.74 -12.84 1.34
C LYS A 155 -8.84 -12.99 0.12
N ARG A 156 -9.26 -12.48 -1.05
CA ARG A 156 -8.47 -12.55 -2.28
C ARG A 156 -7.22 -11.66 -2.22
N CYS A 157 -7.28 -10.53 -1.52
CA CYS A 157 -6.11 -9.68 -1.27
C CYS A 157 -5.07 -10.43 -0.41
N TYR A 158 -5.49 -11.11 0.65
CA TYR A 158 -4.55 -11.89 1.48
C TYR A 158 -3.91 -13.03 0.67
N GLN A 159 -4.72 -13.73 -0.13
CA GLN A 159 -4.22 -14.77 -1.05
C GLN A 159 -3.22 -14.23 -2.08
N LEU A 160 -3.43 -13.00 -2.58
CA LEU A 160 -2.47 -12.32 -3.48
C LEU A 160 -1.13 -12.15 -2.77
N GLY A 161 -1.14 -11.67 -1.52
CA GLY A 161 0.06 -11.57 -0.70
C GLY A 161 0.79 -12.92 -0.56
N GLN A 162 0.04 -13.99 -0.28
CA GLN A 162 0.62 -15.35 -0.20
C GLN A 162 1.24 -15.81 -1.53
N ALA A 163 0.61 -15.48 -2.67
CA ALA A 163 1.15 -15.79 -3.99
C ALA A 163 2.43 -15.00 -4.28
N VAL A 164 2.47 -13.72 -3.90
CA VAL A 164 3.67 -12.90 -3.96
C VAL A 164 4.79 -13.51 -3.11
N ARG A 165 4.51 -13.94 -1.88
CA ARG A 165 5.52 -14.62 -1.03
C ARG A 165 6.12 -15.83 -1.74
N ARG A 166 5.28 -16.72 -2.27
CA ARG A 166 5.74 -17.91 -3.00
C ARG A 166 6.59 -17.53 -4.22
N ALA A 167 6.18 -16.51 -4.98
CA ALA A 167 6.92 -16.03 -6.13
C ALA A 167 8.30 -15.47 -5.73
N VAL A 168 8.37 -14.66 -4.67
CA VAL A 168 9.63 -14.12 -4.14
C VAL A 168 10.57 -15.25 -3.70
N GLU A 169 10.06 -16.21 -2.91
CA GLU A 169 10.84 -17.33 -2.39
C GLU A 169 11.34 -18.25 -3.51
N SER A 170 10.58 -18.43 -4.59
CA SER A 170 11.00 -19.21 -5.76
C SER A 170 11.85 -18.45 -6.76
N TYR A 171 12.13 -17.16 -6.55
CA TYR A 171 12.95 -16.38 -7.48
C TYR A 171 14.41 -16.85 -7.43
N HIS A 172 15.00 -17.07 -8.61
CA HIS A 172 16.35 -17.61 -8.74
C HIS A 172 17.45 -16.63 -8.27
N GLY A 173 17.17 -15.33 -8.24
CA GLY A 173 18.07 -14.31 -7.70
C GLY A 173 18.12 -14.28 -6.16
N ASP A 174 19.17 -13.65 -5.61
CA ASP A 174 19.20 -13.22 -4.21
C ASP A 174 18.60 -11.82 -4.10
N VAL A 175 17.26 -11.74 -4.11
CA VAL A 175 16.51 -10.47 -4.03
C VAL A 175 15.88 -10.30 -2.65
N ARG A 176 16.06 -9.13 -2.04
CA ARG A 176 15.39 -8.74 -0.80
C ARG A 176 14.22 -7.83 -1.12
N VAL A 177 13.01 -8.34 -0.92
CA VAL A 177 11.77 -7.64 -1.24
C VAL A 177 11.11 -7.09 0.02
N ALA A 178 10.83 -5.79 0.05
CA ALA A 178 9.87 -5.23 0.99
C ALA A 178 8.51 -5.10 0.30
N VAL A 179 7.43 -5.37 1.03
CA VAL A 179 6.07 -5.13 0.54
C VAL A 179 5.46 -3.92 1.22
N TYR A 180 4.62 -3.17 0.50
CA TYR A 180 4.03 -1.94 1.01
C TYR A 180 2.57 -1.81 0.59
N GLY A 181 1.63 -1.82 1.53
CA GLY A 181 0.23 -1.48 1.29
C GLY A 181 -0.07 0.00 1.57
N THR A 182 -0.68 0.71 0.63
CA THR A 182 -1.04 2.13 0.80
C THR A 182 -2.55 2.33 0.91
N GLY A 183 -2.98 3.29 1.74
CA GLY A 183 -4.39 3.65 1.95
C GLY A 183 -4.80 3.57 3.41
N GLY A 184 -6.07 3.86 3.67
CA GLY A 184 -6.64 3.79 5.02
C GLY A 184 -6.05 4.79 6.03
N LEU A 185 -6.39 4.71 7.32
CA LEU A 185 -7.47 3.88 7.87
C LEU A 185 -8.82 4.59 7.66
N SER A 186 -9.72 4.62 8.66
CA SER A 186 -11.10 5.09 8.46
C SER A 186 -11.17 6.52 7.90
N HIS A 187 -11.79 6.64 6.72
CA HIS A 187 -12.16 7.89 6.08
C HIS A 187 -13.22 7.66 5.01
N TYR A 188 -13.93 8.72 4.63
CA TYR A 188 -15.15 8.61 3.81
C TYR A 188 -15.21 9.62 2.66
N PRO A 189 -14.17 9.69 1.79
CA PRO A 189 -14.06 10.69 0.74
C PRO A 189 -15.23 10.58 -0.24
N GLY A 190 -15.77 11.73 -0.64
CA GLY A 190 -16.89 11.78 -1.59
C GLY A 190 -18.24 11.28 -1.06
N THR A 191 -18.36 11.00 0.25
CA THR A 191 -19.62 10.56 0.87
C THR A 191 -20.18 11.59 1.86
N PRO A 192 -21.46 11.48 2.28
CA PRO A 192 -22.02 12.28 3.37
C PRO A 192 -21.35 12.07 4.75
N PHE A 193 -20.50 11.06 4.89
CA PHE A 193 -19.80 10.73 6.14
C PHE A 193 -18.39 11.33 6.21
N TYR A 194 -17.97 12.12 5.22
CA TYR A 194 -16.65 12.77 5.24
C TYR A 194 -16.43 13.58 6.53
N GLY A 195 -15.32 13.32 7.22
CA GLY A 195 -15.05 13.87 8.57
C GLY A 195 -15.37 12.93 9.73
N LYS A 196 -16.16 11.87 9.52
CA LYS A 196 -16.46 10.88 10.57
C LYS A 196 -15.37 9.82 10.67
N VAL A 197 -14.29 10.10 11.37
CA VAL A 197 -13.23 9.10 11.62
C VAL A 197 -13.73 8.03 12.61
N ASP A 198 -13.71 6.76 12.20
CA ASP A 198 -14.11 5.61 13.02
C ASP A 198 -12.89 5.04 13.75
N THR A 199 -12.60 5.63 14.91
CA THR A 199 -11.44 5.23 15.72
C THR A 199 -11.59 3.83 16.34
N GLU A 200 -12.81 3.29 16.43
CA GLU A 200 -13.02 1.93 16.96
C GLU A 200 -12.61 0.89 15.93
N ALA A 201 -13.04 1.08 14.68
CA ALA A 201 -12.58 0.27 13.55
C ALA A 201 -11.06 0.36 13.37
N ASP A 202 -10.49 1.57 13.45
CA ASP A 202 -9.03 1.76 13.35
C ASP A 202 -8.27 0.98 14.42
N ARG A 203 -8.72 1.05 15.68
CA ARG A 203 -8.11 0.31 16.79
C ARG A 203 -8.23 -1.18 16.62
N PHE A 204 -9.37 -1.68 16.12
CA PHE A 204 -9.54 -3.09 15.80
C PHE A 204 -8.49 -3.56 14.79
N ILE A 205 -8.31 -2.81 13.69
CA ILE A 205 -7.33 -3.12 12.64
C ILE A 205 -5.90 -3.08 13.21
N ILE A 206 -5.57 -2.02 13.94
CA ILE A 206 -4.26 -1.85 14.59
C ILE A 206 -3.95 -3.03 15.52
N ASN A 207 -4.90 -3.44 16.35
CA ASN A 207 -4.72 -4.56 17.28
C ASN A 207 -4.49 -5.88 16.55
N ARG A 208 -5.19 -6.13 15.43
CA ARG A 208 -4.93 -7.33 14.61
C ARG A 208 -3.51 -7.33 14.04
N ILE A 209 -3.00 -6.17 13.62
CA ILE A 209 -1.62 -6.05 13.13
C ILE A 209 -0.60 -6.27 14.25
N THR A 210 -0.77 -5.62 15.41
CA THR A 210 0.19 -5.71 16.51
C THR A 210 0.18 -7.06 17.23
N GLU A 211 -0.95 -7.76 17.23
CA GLU A 211 -1.07 -9.13 17.76
C GLU A 211 -0.59 -10.21 16.78
N GLY A 212 -0.19 -9.84 15.55
CA GLY A 212 0.21 -10.79 14.52
C GLY A 212 -0.94 -11.64 13.99
N LYS A 213 -2.15 -11.07 13.93
CA LYS A 213 -3.36 -11.72 13.42
C LYS A 213 -3.81 -11.06 12.11
N GLY A 214 -2.86 -10.90 11.18
CA GLY A 214 -3.14 -10.27 9.88
C GLY A 214 -4.15 -11.07 9.06
N SER A 215 -4.17 -12.39 9.21
CA SER A 215 -5.13 -13.30 8.56
C SER A 215 -6.57 -13.05 8.99
N ASP A 216 -6.83 -12.57 10.21
CA ASP A 216 -8.18 -12.22 10.67
C ASP A 216 -8.81 -11.14 9.80
N LEU A 217 -8.00 -10.18 9.31
CA LEU A 217 -8.46 -9.09 8.44
C LEU A 217 -8.93 -9.60 7.07
N ALA A 218 -8.48 -10.79 6.64
CA ALA A 218 -8.92 -11.42 5.40
C ALA A 218 -10.39 -11.93 5.48
N ASN A 219 -10.93 -12.07 6.69
CA ASN A 219 -12.31 -12.51 6.93
C ASN A 219 -13.32 -11.35 6.99
N LEU A 220 -12.85 -10.09 6.91
CA LEU A 220 -13.73 -8.94 6.86
C LEU A 220 -14.57 -8.94 5.58
N THR A 221 -15.81 -8.45 5.68
CA THR A 221 -16.70 -8.30 4.53
C THR A 221 -16.45 -6.98 3.82
N SER A 222 -16.77 -6.93 2.53
CA SER A 222 -16.74 -5.65 1.79
C SER A 222 -17.67 -4.61 2.43
N GLU A 223 -18.82 -5.04 2.95
CA GLU A 223 -19.77 -4.19 3.67
C GLU A 223 -19.14 -3.58 4.92
N TRP A 224 -18.46 -4.37 5.76
CA TRP A 224 -17.79 -3.84 6.96
C TRP A 224 -16.72 -2.81 6.59
N LEU A 225 -15.97 -3.04 5.52
CA LEU A 225 -14.97 -2.08 5.05
C LEU A 225 -15.61 -0.78 4.53
N ASP A 226 -16.76 -0.87 3.85
CA ASP A 226 -17.46 0.31 3.35
C ASP A 226 -18.10 1.10 4.52
N ASP A 227 -18.75 0.41 5.46
CA ASP A 227 -19.41 0.99 6.64
C ASP A 227 -18.45 1.67 7.60
N THR A 228 -17.19 1.22 7.65
CA THR A 228 -16.15 1.77 8.53
C THR A 228 -15.17 2.70 7.82
N GLY A 229 -15.36 2.98 6.52
CA GLY A 229 -14.48 3.86 5.75
C GLY A 229 -13.08 3.28 5.50
N ASN A 230 -12.96 1.95 5.47
CA ASN A 230 -11.71 1.20 5.34
C ASN A 230 -11.61 0.42 4.03
N PHE A 231 -12.28 0.85 2.95
CA PHE A 231 -12.29 0.11 1.69
C PHE A 231 -10.87 -0.14 1.13
N GLU A 232 -9.92 0.77 1.36
CA GLU A 232 -8.52 0.67 0.94
C GLU A 232 -7.67 -0.29 1.78
N LEU A 233 -8.17 -0.76 2.94
CA LEU A 233 -7.47 -1.73 3.79
C LEU A 233 -7.09 -3.02 3.03
N ARG A 234 -7.75 -3.28 1.90
CA ARG A 234 -7.43 -4.35 0.95
C ARG A 234 -5.95 -4.38 0.56
N THR A 235 -5.30 -3.24 0.36
CA THR A 235 -3.87 -3.18 0.01
C THR A 235 -2.98 -3.57 1.19
N TRP A 236 -3.38 -3.23 2.43
CA TRP A 236 -2.71 -3.63 3.66
C TRP A 236 -2.83 -5.15 3.85
N ILE A 237 -4.02 -5.70 3.60
CA ILE A 237 -4.28 -7.13 3.68
C ILE A 237 -3.43 -7.91 2.68
N ALA A 238 -3.19 -7.36 1.47
CA ALA A 238 -2.24 -7.95 0.52
C ALA A 238 -0.79 -7.93 1.04
N ALA A 239 -0.34 -6.82 1.62
CA ALA A 239 0.98 -6.74 2.24
C ALA A 239 1.13 -7.73 3.42
N LEU A 240 0.11 -7.83 4.28
CA LEU A 240 0.06 -8.77 5.41
C LEU A 240 0.04 -10.23 4.94
N GLY A 241 -0.66 -10.55 3.85
CA GLY A 241 -0.67 -11.89 3.26
C GLY A 241 0.72 -12.36 2.80
N ALA A 242 1.61 -11.43 2.47
CA ALA A 242 2.98 -11.74 2.06
C ALA A 242 3.90 -12.06 3.24
N VAL A 243 3.60 -11.56 4.45
CA VAL A 243 4.39 -11.82 5.67
C VAL A 243 3.76 -12.85 6.61
N GLY A 244 2.46 -13.06 6.53
CA GLY A 244 1.70 -13.97 7.39
C GLY A 244 1.38 -13.38 8.76
N ASP A 245 1.04 -14.26 9.70
CA ASP A 245 0.64 -13.92 11.08
C ASP A 245 1.84 -13.64 11.97
N VAL A 246 2.51 -12.52 11.67
CA VAL A 246 3.69 -12.02 12.39
C VAL A 246 3.34 -10.70 13.09
N PRO A 247 3.64 -10.56 14.39
CA PRO A 247 3.39 -9.31 15.13
C PRO A 247 4.05 -8.09 14.48
N GLY A 248 3.24 -7.07 14.18
CA GLY A 248 3.70 -5.78 13.71
C GLY A 248 3.84 -4.73 14.82
N LYS A 249 4.26 -3.54 14.41
CA LYS A 249 4.29 -2.34 15.24
C LYS A 249 3.59 -1.18 14.54
N VAL A 250 2.85 -0.38 15.29
CA VAL A 250 2.35 0.91 14.83
C VAL A 250 3.40 1.97 15.11
N LEU A 251 3.87 2.62 14.04
CA LEU A 251 4.86 3.71 14.12
C LEU A 251 4.20 5.04 14.46
N ILE A 252 2.96 5.24 14.00
CA ILE A 252 2.14 6.40 14.32
C ILE A 252 0.66 6.07 14.09
N TYR A 253 -0.19 6.64 14.95
CA TYR A 253 -1.62 6.80 14.68
C TYR A 253 -2.05 8.21 15.11
N GLU A 254 -2.64 8.97 14.19
CA GLU A 254 -3.14 10.32 14.41
C GLU A 254 -4.58 10.41 13.90
N ARG A 255 -5.52 10.66 14.82
CA ARG A 255 -6.90 10.96 14.45
C ARG A 255 -6.96 12.41 13.95
N ALA A 256 -6.88 12.61 12.64
CA ALA A 256 -7.10 13.91 12.02
C ALA A 256 -8.60 14.19 11.84
N TYR A 257 -8.94 15.38 11.36
CA TYR A 257 -10.33 15.81 11.20
C TYR A 257 -11.12 15.01 10.15
N HIS A 258 -10.46 14.27 9.25
CA HIS A 258 -11.09 13.56 8.13
C HIS A 258 -10.58 12.14 7.89
N ILE A 259 -9.53 11.71 8.60
CA ILE A 259 -8.89 10.40 8.42
C ILE A 259 -8.19 9.94 9.70
N GLY A 260 -8.20 8.63 9.94
CA GLY A 260 -7.28 7.96 10.86
C GLY A 260 -5.92 7.74 10.20
N TYR A 261 -5.01 8.70 10.31
CA TYR A 261 -3.66 8.55 9.77
C TYR A 261 -2.90 7.46 10.53
N CYS A 262 -2.36 6.49 9.81
CA CYS A 262 -1.62 5.40 10.43
C CYS A 262 -0.41 5.01 9.58
N VAL A 263 0.68 4.62 10.26
CA VAL A 263 1.80 3.89 9.65
C VAL A 263 2.12 2.69 10.52
N ALA A 264 2.22 1.52 9.91
CA ALA A 264 2.56 0.28 10.57
C ALA A 264 3.67 -0.47 9.82
N ALA A 265 4.39 -1.33 10.53
CA ALA A 265 5.44 -2.16 9.97
C ALA A 265 5.42 -3.56 10.60
N VAL A 266 5.67 -4.58 9.80
CA VAL A 266 5.92 -5.96 10.25
C VAL A 266 7.35 -6.30 9.87
N GLU A 267 8.15 -6.59 10.88
CA GLU A 267 9.59 -6.82 10.76
C GLU A 267 9.92 -8.23 11.26
N GLY A 268 10.37 -9.13 10.38
CA GLY A 268 10.81 -10.49 10.76
C GLY A 268 9.98 -11.63 10.18
N ALA A 269 9.66 -11.55 8.87
CA ALA A 269 8.92 -12.58 8.14
C ALA A 269 9.82 -13.49 7.30
#